data_AF-A0A951DSA0-F1
#
_entry.id   AF-A0A951DSA0-F1
#
_cell.length_a   1.000
_cell.length_b   1.000
_cell.length_c   1.000
_cell.angle_alpha   90.00
_cell.angle_beta   90.00
_cell.angle_gamma   90.00
#
_symmetry.space_group_name_H-M   'P 1'
#
loop_
_entity.id
_entity.type
_entity.pdbx_description
1 polymer ?
#
loop_
_entity_poly.entity_id
_entity_poly.type
_entity_poly.pdbx_seq_one_letter_code
_entity_poly.pdbx_strand_id
1 'polypeptide(L)'
;SLAMLPTIAKIGASSNYWLELTAATAALLGLGADRLSRSHLPSAGLVAPVVVAGSLMIAVPAYQATMTEVADTVHDVIQPPQPQFISLVADRGTAPYRVYSSFVAQVAEEPGELLTDNPGLAVAAGKRIAFEFQIFQLLHVEGRWSERPILDAIAARRFALVVLMHPLDGPLNGTRLTPAVRDALAEAYVPVEPQAGFWLYRPRNS
;
A
#
# COMPACT_ATOMS: atom_id res chain seq x y z
N SER A 1 24.20 -7.95 -19.90
CA SER A 1 24.28 -8.75 -18.67
C SER A 1 22.88 -8.98 -18.13
N LEU A 2 22.41 -10.24 -18.10
CA LEU A 2 21.04 -10.67 -17.76
C LEU A 2 20.67 -10.54 -16.26
N ALA A 3 21.40 -9.72 -15.49
CA ALA A 3 21.31 -9.67 -14.03
C ALA A 3 20.27 -8.68 -13.48
N MET A 4 19.54 -7.93 -14.31
CA MET A 4 18.52 -6.96 -13.86
C MET A 4 17.08 -7.51 -13.77
N LEU A 5 16.85 -8.75 -14.20
CA LEU A 5 15.51 -9.36 -14.14
C LEU A 5 15.00 -9.70 -12.71
N PRO A 6 15.83 -9.98 -11.69
CA PRO A 6 15.29 -10.31 -10.36
C PRO A 6 14.81 -9.08 -9.58
N THR A 7 15.22 -7.86 -9.94
CA THR A 7 14.83 -6.63 -9.23
C THR A 7 13.40 -6.16 -9.52
N ILE A 8 12.77 -6.68 -10.58
CA ILE A 8 11.38 -6.36 -10.96
C ILE A 8 10.37 -7.26 -10.22
N ALA A 9 10.83 -8.36 -9.62
CA ALA A 9 9.98 -9.33 -8.93
C ALA A 9 9.79 -9.05 -7.43
N LYS A 10 9.88 -7.78 -6.99
CA LYS A 10 9.42 -7.41 -5.64
C LYS A 10 7.89 -7.37 -5.68
N ILE A 11 7.23 -8.30 -5.00
CA ILE A 11 5.77 -8.31 -4.84
C ILE A 11 5.39 -6.99 -4.15
N GLY A 12 4.77 -6.08 -4.90
CA GLY A 12 4.49 -4.69 -4.51
C GLY A 12 5.25 -3.61 -5.29
N ALA A 13 6.11 -3.95 -6.26
CA ALA A 13 6.64 -2.98 -7.21
C ALA A 13 5.47 -2.37 -8.00
N SER A 14 5.21 -1.09 -7.76
CA SER A 14 4.04 -0.38 -8.24
C SER A 14 3.88 -0.49 -9.76
N SER A 15 2.63 -0.51 -10.22
CA SER A 15 2.22 -0.41 -11.62
C SER A 15 2.95 0.72 -12.39
N ASN A 16 3.50 1.71 -11.69
CA ASN A 16 4.34 2.76 -12.27
C ASN A 16 5.58 2.24 -13.02
N TYR A 17 6.26 1.18 -12.56
CA TYR A 17 7.42 0.65 -13.31
C TYR A 17 7.02 0.05 -14.65
N TRP A 18 5.81 -0.51 -14.73
CA TRP A 18 5.25 -1.00 -15.99
C TRP A 18 4.85 0.14 -16.92
N LEU A 19 4.43 1.28 -16.39
CA LEU A 19 4.16 2.49 -17.19
C LEU A 19 5.45 3.05 -17.80
N GLU A 20 6.53 3.14 -17.02
CA GLU A 20 7.83 3.60 -17.55
C GLU A 20 8.38 2.65 -18.62
N LEU A 21 8.31 1.35 -18.39
CA LEU A 21 8.76 0.35 -19.35
C LEU A 21 7.89 0.33 -20.63
N THR A 22 6.57 0.45 -20.50
CA THR A 22 5.67 0.48 -21.67
C THR A 22 5.86 1.77 -22.46
N ALA A 23 6.03 2.92 -21.80
CA ALA A 23 6.34 4.19 -22.46
C ALA A 23 7.68 4.14 -23.20
N ALA A 24 8.74 3.61 -22.57
CA ALA A 24 10.05 3.45 -23.22
C ALA A 24 9.99 2.50 -24.42
N THR A 25 9.27 1.38 -24.28
CA THR A 25 9.10 0.39 -25.35
C THR A 25 8.31 0.97 -26.52
N ALA A 26 7.22 1.70 -26.25
CA ALA A 26 6.44 2.38 -27.28
C ALA A 26 7.26 3.42 -28.04
N ALA A 27 8.08 4.22 -27.34
CA ALA A 27 8.96 5.19 -27.96
C ALA A 27 10.02 4.54 -28.87
N LEU A 28 10.64 3.46 -28.41
CA LEU A 28 11.64 2.72 -29.19
C LEU A 28 11.03 2.05 -30.44
N LEU A 29 9.83 1.47 -30.32
CA LEU A 29 9.12 0.85 -31.44
C LEU A 29 8.69 1.91 -32.48
N GLY A 30 8.24 3.08 -32.03
CA GLY A 30 7.93 4.21 -32.91
C GLY A 30 9.15 4.71 -33.68
N LEU A 31 10.29 4.91 -33.00
CA LEU A 31 11.54 5.32 -33.64
C LEU A 31 12.09 4.25 -34.60
N GLY A 32 11.94 2.97 -34.26
CA GLY A 32 12.31 1.85 -35.13
C GLY A 32 11.47 1.83 -36.40
N ALA A 33 10.15 2.00 -36.27
CA ALA A 33 9.22 2.04 -37.40
C ALA A 33 9.49 3.21 -38.36
N ASP A 34 9.76 4.42 -37.83
CA ASP A 34 10.14 5.59 -38.64
C ASP A 34 11.46 5.39 -39.40
N ARG A 35 12.47 4.78 -38.78
CA ARG A 35 13.73 4.48 -39.47
C ARG A 35 13.56 3.41 -40.55
N LEU A 36 12.75 2.39 -40.30
CA LEU A 36 12.45 1.34 -41.26
C LEU A 36 11.64 1.86 -42.46
N SER A 37 10.66 2.73 -42.25
CA SER A 37 9.84 3.31 -43.32
C SER A 37 10.63 4.22 -44.26
N ARG A 38 11.67 4.89 -43.74
CA ARG A 38 12.61 5.71 -44.54
C ARG A 38 13.68 4.90 -45.25
N SER A 39 13.85 3.62 -44.91
CA SER A 39 14.78 2.74 -45.59
C SER A 39 14.17 2.27 -46.91
N HIS A 40 14.91 2.36 -48.02
CA HIS A 40 14.45 1.94 -49.36
C HIS A 40 14.32 0.40 -49.53
N LEU A 41 14.13 -0.35 -48.43
CA LEU A 41 13.98 -1.80 -48.48
C LEU A 41 12.56 -2.18 -48.91
N PRO A 42 12.40 -3.00 -49.97
CA PRO A 42 11.09 -3.36 -50.53
C PRO A 42 10.20 -4.18 -49.58
N SER A 43 10.75 -4.75 -48.51
CA SER A 43 10.04 -5.54 -47.49
C SER A 43 9.58 -4.73 -46.26
N ALA A 44 9.86 -3.42 -46.19
CA ALA A 44 9.49 -2.57 -45.06
C ALA A 44 7.97 -2.31 -44.92
N GLY A 45 7.19 -2.49 -46.00
CA GLY A 45 5.76 -2.18 -46.04
C GLY A 45 4.88 -3.01 -45.09
N LEU A 46 5.32 -4.22 -44.70
CA LEU A 46 4.58 -5.10 -43.78
C LEU A 46 5.14 -5.12 -42.35
N VAL A 47 6.39 -4.69 -42.14
CA VAL A 47 7.03 -4.73 -40.82
C VAL A 47 6.51 -3.62 -39.91
N ALA A 48 6.33 -2.42 -40.44
CA ALA A 48 5.81 -1.28 -39.68
C ALA A 48 4.41 -1.53 -39.06
N PRO A 49 3.39 -2.01 -39.80
CA PRO A 49 2.07 -2.28 -39.21
C PRO A 49 2.08 -3.42 -38.18
N VAL A 50 2.94 -4.44 -38.35
CA VAL A 50 3.08 -5.53 -37.37
C VAL A 50 3.74 -5.05 -36.08
N VAL A 51 4.76 -4.20 -36.18
CA VAL A 51 5.41 -3.59 -35.02
C VAL A 51 4.43 -2.69 -34.27
N VAL A 52 3.69 -1.84 -34.98
CA VAL A 52 2.67 -0.94 -34.40
C VAL A 52 1.54 -1.74 -33.74
N ALA A 53 1.00 -2.77 -34.42
CA ALA A 53 -0.02 -3.65 -33.86
C ALA A 53 0.49 -4.42 -32.63
N GLY A 54 1.75 -4.89 -32.66
CA GLY A 54 2.40 -5.54 -31.52
C GLY A 54 2.53 -4.62 -30.31
N SER A 55 2.96 -3.37 -30.50
CA SER A 55 3.00 -2.36 -29.41
C SER A 55 1.61 -2.07 -28.84
N LEU A 56 0.59 -1.96 -29.70
CA LEU A 56 -0.79 -1.73 -29.25
C LEU A 56 -1.30 -2.93 -28.43
N MET A 57 -1.06 -4.17 -28.87
CA MET A 57 -1.50 -5.36 -28.15
C MET A 57 -0.79 -5.55 -26.79
N ILE A 58 0.42 -5.02 -26.61
CA ILE A 58 1.12 -4.97 -25.32
C ILE A 58 0.60 -3.84 -24.43
N ALA A 59 0.25 -2.69 -25.02
CA ALA A 59 -0.28 -1.54 -24.30
C ALA A 59 -1.75 -1.72 -23.85
N VAL A 60 -2.56 -2.46 -24.61
CA VAL A 60 -4.00 -2.63 -24.36
C VAL A 60 -4.32 -3.27 -23.00
N PRO A 61 -3.68 -4.36 -22.56
CA PRO A 61 -3.96 -4.93 -21.23
C PRO A 61 -3.55 -3.99 -20.08
N ALA A 62 -2.43 -3.27 -20.24
CA ALA A 62 -2.00 -2.27 -19.27
C ALA A 62 -3.00 -1.10 -19.20
N TYR A 63 -3.50 -0.66 -20.36
CA TYR A 63 -4.51 0.39 -20.45
C TYR A 63 -5.89 -0.07 -19.96
N GLN A 64 -6.24 -1.35 -20.16
CA GLN A 64 -7.48 -1.95 -19.64
C GLN A 64 -7.48 -2.02 -18.12
N ALA A 65 -6.34 -2.36 -17.49
CA ALA A 65 -6.19 -2.33 -16.04
C ALA A 65 -6.34 -0.91 -15.47
N THR A 66 -5.76 0.10 -16.14
CA THR A 66 -5.94 1.50 -15.77
C THR A 66 -7.37 1.99 -16.04
N MET A 67 -8.00 1.54 -17.13
CA MET A 67 -9.40 1.88 -17.45
C MET A 67 -10.39 1.25 -16.48
N THR A 68 -10.15 0.05 -15.96
CA THR A 68 -10.98 -0.50 -14.87
C THR A 68 -10.84 0.32 -13.61
N GLU A 69 -9.62 0.76 -13.26
CA GLU A 69 -9.38 1.61 -12.09
C GLU A 69 -10.02 3.01 -12.25
N VAL A 70 -9.97 3.58 -13.45
CA VAL A 70 -10.64 4.84 -13.79
C VAL A 70 -12.16 4.67 -13.86
N ALA A 71 -12.67 3.57 -14.39
CA ALA A 71 -14.11 3.29 -14.45
C ALA A 71 -14.69 3.08 -13.05
N ASP A 72 -13.97 2.38 -12.17
CA ASP A 72 -14.34 2.23 -10.76
C ASP A 72 -14.33 3.60 -10.05
N THR A 73 -13.31 4.43 -10.31
CA THR A 73 -13.23 5.80 -9.78
C THR A 73 -14.37 6.70 -10.31
N VAL A 74 -14.70 6.61 -11.60
CA VAL A 74 -15.77 7.40 -12.24
C VAL A 74 -17.14 6.92 -11.78
N HIS A 75 -17.32 5.62 -11.57
CA HIS A 75 -18.53 5.06 -10.98
C HIS A 75 -18.74 5.59 -9.56
N ASP A 76 -17.69 5.61 -8.74
CA ASP A 76 -17.70 6.19 -7.39
C ASP A 76 -17.99 7.71 -7.37
N VAL A 77 -17.62 8.43 -8.42
CA VAL A 77 -17.91 9.88 -8.57
C VAL A 77 -19.34 10.15 -9.05
N ILE A 78 -19.86 9.33 -9.98
CA ILE A 78 -21.19 9.53 -10.60
C ILE A 78 -22.31 8.98 -9.71
N GLN A 79 -22.09 7.84 -9.08
CA GLN A 79 -22.95 7.29 -8.05
C GLN A 79 -22.13 7.26 -6.77
N PRO A 80 -21.99 8.36 -6.03
CA PRO A 80 -21.35 8.30 -4.74
C PRO A 80 -22.13 7.28 -3.91
N PRO A 81 -21.60 6.07 -3.63
CA PRO A 81 -22.17 5.32 -2.54
C PRO A 81 -22.08 6.29 -1.36
N GLN A 82 -23.15 6.49 -0.60
CA GLN A 82 -22.96 7.14 0.69
C GLN A 82 -21.84 6.34 1.36
N PRO A 83 -20.63 6.91 1.58
CA PRO A 83 -19.48 6.07 1.78
C PRO A 83 -19.63 5.49 3.18
N GLN A 84 -20.26 4.33 3.26
CA GLN A 84 -20.28 3.52 4.44
C GLN A 84 -18.87 3.01 4.69
N PHE A 85 -17.96 3.05 3.70
CA PHE A 85 -16.62 2.52 3.79
C PHE A 85 -15.56 3.48 3.21
N ILE A 86 -14.36 3.43 3.80
CA ILE A 86 -13.12 4.03 3.32
C ILE A 86 -12.16 2.89 2.97
N SER A 87 -11.48 3.00 1.83
CA SER A 87 -10.45 2.03 1.41
C SER A 87 -9.10 2.40 2.02
N LEU A 88 -8.55 1.49 2.83
CA LEU A 88 -7.23 1.59 3.43
C LEU A 88 -6.24 0.62 2.80
N VAL A 89 -4.96 0.88 3.01
CA VAL A 89 -3.88 -0.01 2.55
C VAL A 89 -3.97 -1.35 3.28
N ALA A 90 -4.02 -2.44 2.53
CA ALA A 90 -4.01 -3.81 3.08
C ALA A 90 -2.57 -4.30 3.33
N ASP A 91 -2.40 -5.14 4.35
CA ASP A 91 -1.11 -5.76 4.66
C ASP A 91 -0.76 -6.95 3.75
N ARG A 92 -1.80 -7.59 3.18
CA ARG A 92 -1.65 -8.72 2.26
C ARG A 92 -2.65 -8.61 1.11
N GLY A 93 -2.15 -8.77 -0.12
CA GLY A 93 -2.97 -8.84 -1.33
C GLY A 93 -3.14 -7.50 -2.05
N THR A 94 -3.82 -7.56 -3.21
CA THR A 94 -4.12 -6.40 -4.07
C THR A 94 -5.44 -5.72 -3.73
N ALA A 95 -6.27 -6.35 -2.91
CA ALA A 95 -7.57 -5.80 -2.53
C ALA A 95 -7.44 -4.81 -1.36
N PRO A 96 -8.03 -3.60 -1.46
CA PRO A 96 -8.00 -2.61 -0.39
C PRO A 96 -8.77 -3.09 0.85
N TYR A 97 -8.31 -2.66 2.02
CA TYR A 97 -8.96 -2.95 3.29
C TYR A 97 -10.12 -1.96 3.49
N ARG A 98 -11.37 -2.42 3.36
CA ARG A 98 -12.56 -1.56 3.44
C ARG A 98 -13.00 -1.40 4.89
N VAL A 99 -13.03 -0.17 5.39
CA VAL A 99 -13.33 0.16 6.79
C VAL A 99 -14.53 1.05 6.88
N TYR A 100 -15.47 0.77 7.78
CA TYR A 100 -16.66 1.60 7.88
C TYR A 100 -16.34 3.05 8.27
N SER A 101 -17.00 4.03 7.64
CA SER A 101 -16.81 5.47 7.95
C SER A 101 -17.25 5.81 9.37
N SER A 102 -18.21 5.09 9.94
CA SER A 102 -18.62 5.20 11.35
C SER A 102 -17.48 4.82 12.31
N PHE A 103 -16.72 3.78 11.99
CA PHE A 103 -15.55 3.40 12.80
C PHE A 103 -14.45 4.46 12.72
N VAL A 104 -14.22 5.02 11.54
CA VAL A 104 -13.26 6.13 11.37
C VAL A 104 -13.69 7.36 12.18
N ALA A 105 -14.98 7.71 12.16
CA ALA A 105 -15.53 8.79 12.99
C ALA A 105 -15.35 8.52 14.48
N GLN A 106 -15.61 7.30 14.94
CA GLN A 106 -15.38 6.90 16.33
C GLN A 106 -13.91 7.05 16.72
N VAL A 107 -12.96 6.57 15.90
CA VAL A 107 -11.52 6.74 16.13
C VAL A 107 -11.14 8.23 16.14
N ALA A 108 -11.78 9.05 15.30
CA ALA A 108 -11.55 10.50 15.28
C ALA A 108 -11.95 11.16 16.61
N GLU A 109 -13.05 10.72 17.22
CA GLU A 109 -13.58 11.22 18.49
C GLU A 109 -12.79 10.75 19.72
N GLU A 110 -12.00 9.67 19.63
CA GLU A 110 -11.23 9.16 20.76
C GLU A 110 -10.20 10.20 21.25
N PRO A 111 -10.24 10.59 22.55
CA PRO A 111 -9.33 11.59 23.08
C PRO A 111 -7.90 11.04 23.16
N GLY A 112 -6.90 11.87 22.89
CA GLY A 112 -5.49 11.51 23.01
C GLY A 112 -4.86 10.94 21.74
N GLU A 113 -3.66 10.37 21.90
CA GLU A 113 -2.87 9.83 20.78
C GLU A 113 -3.34 8.44 20.38
N LEU A 114 -3.38 8.21 19.05
CA LEU A 114 -3.66 6.92 18.43
C LEU A 114 -2.34 6.24 18.02
N LEU A 115 -2.20 4.96 18.32
CA LEU A 115 -1.18 4.11 17.71
C LEU A 115 -1.86 3.09 16.78
N THR A 116 -1.37 2.97 15.54
CA THR A 116 -1.88 1.99 14.58
C THR A 116 -0.81 1.53 13.60
N ASP A 117 -0.87 0.27 13.18
CA ASP A 117 -0.02 -0.31 12.12
C ASP A 117 -0.53 -0.01 10.70
N ASN A 118 -1.72 0.60 10.59
CA ASN A 118 -2.29 1.12 9.35
C ASN A 118 -2.28 2.66 9.33
N PRO A 119 -1.28 3.31 8.71
CA PRO A 119 -1.21 4.78 8.68
C PRO A 119 -2.40 5.43 7.97
N GLY A 120 -3.07 4.71 7.06
CA GLY A 120 -4.27 5.18 6.39
C GLY A 120 -5.42 5.42 7.36
N LEU A 121 -5.56 4.60 8.41
CA LEU A 121 -6.58 4.80 9.44
C LEU A 121 -6.34 6.10 10.21
N ALA A 122 -5.10 6.38 10.62
CA ALA A 122 -4.76 7.59 11.34
C ALA A 122 -5.08 8.85 10.50
N VAL A 123 -4.71 8.83 9.22
CA VAL A 123 -5.00 9.94 8.29
C VAL A 123 -6.50 10.11 8.09
N ALA A 124 -7.24 9.03 7.85
CA ALA A 124 -8.69 9.07 7.65
C ALA A 124 -9.44 9.61 8.88
N ALA A 125 -8.96 9.29 10.09
CA ALA A 125 -9.52 9.77 11.35
C ALA A 125 -9.02 11.17 11.77
N GLY A 126 -8.22 11.85 10.94
CA GLY A 126 -7.66 13.17 11.26
C GLY A 126 -6.67 13.14 12.44
N LYS A 127 -6.07 11.99 12.75
CA LYS A 127 -5.08 11.81 13.81
C LYS A 127 -3.66 11.94 13.24
N ARG A 128 -2.71 12.31 14.09
CA ARG A 128 -1.29 12.26 13.74
C ARG A 128 -0.84 10.80 13.62
N ILE A 129 -0.04 10.49 12.60
CA ILE A 129 0.72 9.23 12.55
C ILE A 129 1.80 9.31 13.63
N ALA A 130 1.54 8.67 14.78
CA ALA A 130 2.49 8.66 15.88
C ALA A 130 3.75 7.85 15.55
N PHE A 131 3.58 6.81 14.73
CA PHE A 131 4.63 5.90 14.34
C PHE A 131 4.32 5.23 13.00
N GLU A 132 5.32 5.08 12.13
CA GLU A 132 5.20 4.36 10.85
C GLU A 132 5.95 3.04 10.98
N PHE A 133 5.21 1.95 11.16
CA PHE A 133 5.78 0.65 11.52
C PHE A 133 6.59 -0.01 10.39
N GLN A 134 6.22 0.21 9.12
CA GLN A 134 6.85 -0.46 7.99
C GLN A 134 8.29 0.02 7.76
N ILE A 135 8.47 1.34 7.72
CA ILE A 135 9.77 2.01 7.56
C ILE A 135 10.59 1.80 8.82
N PHE A 136 9.95 1.94 10.00
CA PHE A 136 10.65 1.78 11.26
C PHE A 136 11.25 0.38 11.41
N GLN A 137 10.46 -0.68 11.18
CA GLN A 137 10.92 -2.06 11.29
C GLN A 137 12.11 -2.32 10.36
N LEU A 138 12.05 -1.83 9.11
CA LEU A 138 13.14 -1.97 8.15
C LEU A 138 14.43 -1.31 8.66
N LEU A 139 14.35 -0.05 9.09
CA LEU A 139 15.51 0.70 9.56
C LEU A 139 16.04 0.19 10.90
N HIS A 140 15.19 -0.39 11.74
CA HIS A 140 15.60 -1.04 12.97
C HIS A 140 16.40 -2.32 12.69
N VAL A 141 15.92 -3.19 11.79
CA VAL A 141 16.63 -4.41 11.39
C VAL A 141 17.98 -4.09 10.73
N GLU A 142 18.08 -2.96 10.02
CA GLU A 142 19.35 -2.45 9.48
C GLU A 142 20.28 -1.85 10.55
N GLY A 143 19.85 -1.77 11.82
CA GLY A 143 20.61 -1.16 12.91
C GLY A 143 20.74 0.36 12.81
N ARG A 144 19.92 1.00 11.99
CA ARG A 144 19.99 2.44 11.74
C ARG A 144 19.12 3.24 12.70
N TRP A 145 17.99 2.67 13.13
CA TRP A 145 17.05 3.30 14.06
C TRP A 145 16.86 2.49 15.35
N SER A 146 16.69 3.19 16.48
CA SER A 146 16.43 2.59 17.79
C SER A 146 14.93 2.50 18.07
N GLU A 147 14.48 1.39 18.68
CA GLU A 147 13.08 1.21 19.11
C GLU A 147 12.77 1.85 20.45
N ARG A 148 13.77 2.39 21.16
CA ARG A 148 13.55 3.00 22.47
C ARG A 148 12.43 4.04 22.49
N PRO A 149 12.33 4.98 21.54
CA PRO A 149 11.28 6.00 21.59
C PRO A 149 9.86 5.44 21.58
N ILE A 150 9.60 4.34 20.84
CA ILE A 150 8.28 3.72 20.81
C ILE A 150 8.05 2.85 22.05
N LEU A 151 9.07 2.13 22.52
CA LEU A 151 9.00 1.35 23.75
C LEU A 151 8.73 2.25 24.97
N ASP A 152 9.41 3.39 25.07
CA ASP A 152 9.22 4.38 26.13
C ASP A 152 7.80 4.96 26.08
N ALA A 153 7.27 5.26 24.88
CA ALA A 153 5.91 5.75 24.70
C ALA A 153 4.84 4.70 25.11
N ILE A 154 5.08 3.42 24.82
CA ILE A 154 4.21 2.30 25.20
C ILE A 154 4.25 2.10 26.72
N ALA A 155 5.45 2.09 27.31
CA ALA A 155 5.65 1.95 28.76
C ALA A 155 4.98 3.10 29.53
N ALA A 156 5.05 4.32 29.00
CA ALA A 156 4.34 5.49 29.54
C ALA A 156 2.82 5.48 29.27
N ARG A 157 2.30 4.46 28.58
CA ARG A 157 0.89 4.34 28.15
C ARG A 157 0.36 5.60 27.45
N ARG A 158 1.21 6.22 26.62
CA ARG A 158 0.93 7.51 25.98
C ARG A 158 -0.25 7.47 25.01
N PHE A 159 -0.50 6.31 24.40
CA PHE A 159 -1.58 6.14 23.44
C PHE A 159 -2.88 5.82 24.19
N ALA A 160 -3.93 6.59 23.92
CA ALA A 160 -5.24 6.36 24.51
C ALA A 160 -5.96 5.18 23.85
N LEU A 161 -5.65 4.93 22.57
CA LEU A 161 -6.14 3.80 21.81
C LEU A 161 -5.02 3.23 20.93
N VAL A 162 -4.91 1.90 20.91
CA VAL A 162 -4.07 1.15 19.98
C VAL A 162 -4.98 0.34 19.05
N VAL A 163 -4.82 0.47 17.74
CA VAL A 163 -5.64 -0.20 16.72
C VAL A 163 -4.75 -0.93 15.74
N LEU A 164 -4.82 -2.26 15.72
CA LEU A 164 -3.93 -3.13 14.95
C LEU A 164 -4.70 -3.97 13.93
N MET A 165 -4.10 -4.22 12.77
CA MET A 165 -4.65 -5.13 11.75
C MET A 165 -4.58 -6.60 12.15
N HIS A 166 -3.68 -6.93 13.08
CA HIS A 166 -3.45 -8.28 13.58
C HIS A 166 -3.47 -8.31 15.12
N PRO A 167 -3.92 -9.42 15.73
CA PRO A 167 -3.96 -9.53 17.18
C PRO A 167 -2.56 -9.69 17.78
N LEU A 168 -2.32 -9.11 18.96
CA LEU A 168 -1.05 -9.22 19.69
C LEU A 168 -0.71 -10.66 20.14
N ASP A 169 -1.72 -11.49 20.42
CA ASP A 169 -1.56 -12.91 20.77
C ASP A 169 -1.47 -13.82 19.54
N GLY A 170 -1.51 -13.24 18.33
CA GLY A 170 -1.34 -13.95 17.07
C GLY A 170 0.13 -14.24 16.71
N PRO A 171 0.36 -15.00 15.63
CA PRO A 171 1.70 -15.24 15.10
C PRO A 171 2.32 -13.93 14.59
N LEU A 172 3.62 -13.72 14.84
CA LEU A 172 4.37 -12.55 14.36
C LEU A 172 4.45 -12.46 12.83
N ASN A 173 4.31 -13.60 12.15
CA ASN A 173 4.51 -13.70 10.71
C ASN A 173 3.47 -12.85 9.96
N GLY A 174 3.97 -11.78 9.34
CA GLY A 174 3.17 -10.81 8.58
C GLY A 174 2.66 -9.63 9.39
N THR A 175 3.06 -9.48 10.66
CA THR A 175 2.88 -8.25 11.40
C THR A 175 4.04 -7.29 11.13
N ARG A 176 3.79 -5.98 11.21
CA ARG A 176 4.81 -4.93 11.12
C ARG A 176 5.47 -4.62 12.47
N LEU A 177 5.13 -5.38 13.50
CA LEU A 177 5.63 -5.18 14.86
C LEU A 177 6.91 -6.00 15.07
N THR A 178 7.89 -5.41 15.74
CA THR A 178 9.00 -6.20 16.28
C THR A 178 8.56 -6.94 17.54
N PRO A 179 9.26 -8.04 17.91
CA PRO A 179 8.92 -8.79 19.11
C PRO A 179 8.86 -7.90 20.37
N ALA A 180 9.85 -7.02 20.54
CA ALA A 180 9.92 -6.13 21.70
C ALA A 180 8.72 -5.18 21.79
N VAL A 181 8.30 -4.58 20.67
CA VAL A 181 7.15 -3.68 20.64
C VAL A 181 5.85 -4.43 20.93
N ARG A 182 5.66 -5.62 20.33
CA ARG A 182 4.48 -6.44 20.59
C ARG A 182 4.39 -6.83 22.06
N ASP A 183 5.50 -7.29 22.63
CA ASP A 183 5.53 -7.75 24.03
C ASP A 183 5.27 -6.57 24.98
N ALA A 184 5.84 -5.39 24.71
CA ALA A 184 5.56 -4.17 25.48
C ALA A 184 4.08 -3.74 25.40
N LEU A 185 3.46 -3.84 24.21
CA LEU A 185 2.04 -3.55 24.03
C LEU A 185 1.17 -4.53 24.81
N ALA A 186 1.47 -5.83 24.76
CA ALA A 186 0.71 -6.87 25.47
C ALA A 186 0.78 -6.70 27.00
N GLU A 187 1.90 -6.18 27.51
CA GLU A 187 2.05 -5.84 28.93
C GLU A 187 1.24 -4.59 29.32
N ALA A 188 1.42 -3.50 28.57
CA ALA A 188 0.91 -2.19 28.93
C ALA A 188 -0.57 -1.95 28.58
N TYR A 189 -1.12 -2.71 27.62
CA TYR A 189 -2.47 -2.54 27.09
C TYR A 189 -3.30 -3.82 27.21
N VAL A 190 -4.62 -3.68 27.33
CA VAL A 190 -5.58 -4.78 27.40
C VAL A 190 -6.48 -4.78 26.16
N PRO A 191 -6.83 -5.95 25.61
CA PRO A 191 -7.72 -6.03 24.47
C PRO A 191 -9.11 -5.53 24.83
N VAL A 192 -9.74 -4.85 23.88
CA VAL A 192 -11.19 -4.60 23.87
C VAL A 192 -11.80 -5.31 22.66
N GLU A 193 -13.13 -5.24 22.53
CA GLU A 193 -13.82 -5.94 21.45
C GLU A 193 -13.32 -5.48 20.06
N PRO A 194 -12.95 -6.42 19.17
CA PRO A 194 -12.53 -6.10 17.81
C PRO A 194 -13.64 -5.40 17.02
N GLN A 195 -13.29 -4.44 16.18
CA GLN A 195 -14.24 -3.63 15.42
C GLN A 195 -13.74 -3.34 14.01
N ALA A 196 -14.64 -3.41 13.03
CA ALA A 196 -14.32 -3.17 11.61
C ALA A 196 -13.10 -3.96 11.10
N GLY A 197 -12.88 -5.16 11.66
CA GLY A 197 -11.77 -6.05 11.33
C GLY A 197 -10.42 -5.67 11.99
N PHE A 198 -10.39 -4.63 12.83
CA PHE A 198 -9.23 -4.28 13.65
C PHE A 198 -9.32 -4.85 15.06
N TRP A 199 -8.14 -5.05 15.65
CA TRP A 199 -7.94 -5.41 17.05
C TRP A 199 -7.62 -4.15 17.85
N LEU A 200 -8.46 -3.88 18.84
CA LEU A 200 -8.37 -2.66 19.62
C LEU A 200 -7.83 -2.96 21.02
N TYR A 201 -7.01 -2.06 21.54
CA TYR A 201 -6.44 -2.19 22.88
C TYR A 201 -6.46 -0.83 23.59
N ARG A 202 -6.75 -0.85 24.90
CA ARG A 202 -6.73 0.33 25.77
C ARG A 202 -5.69 0.19 26.87
N PRO A 203 -5.16 1.30 27.42
CA PRO A 203 -4.22 1.25 28.53
C PRO A 203 -4.75 0.39 29.67
N ARG A 204 -3.90 -0.46 30.24
CA ARG A 204 -4.24 -1.19 31.47
C ARG A 204 -4.40 -0.17 32.60
N ASN A 205 -5.57 -0.15 33.23
CA ASN A 205 -5.79 0.66 34.44
C ASN A 205 -4.77 0.23 35.50
N SER A 206 -4.11 1.21 36.13
CA SER A 206 -3.11 0.98 37.18
C SER A 206 -3.78 0.64 38.50
#